data_AF-A0A0K3A0C9-F1
#
_entry.id   AF-A0A0K3A0C9-F1
#
_cell.length_a   1.000
_cell.length_b   1.000
_cell.length_c   1.000
_cell.angle_alpha   90.00
_cell.angle_beta   90.00
_cell.angle_gamma   90.00
#
_symmetry.space_group_name_H-M   'P 1'
#
loop_
_entity.id
_entity.type
_entity.pdbx_description
1 polymer ?
#
loop_
_entity_poly.entity_id
_entity_poly.type
_entity_poly.pdbx_seq_one_letter_code
_entity_poly.pdbx_strand_id
1 'polypeptide(L)'
;MVGQYARADNPAWVSETGFEAATAPYHFHVLGRGGIGFSVFGIDGNEDTPDTQAAIAAHAAGFGLLAPLQRELAAGAFAGTLQAAVEHAAVEPAGVPKQSLRFGPWQAQVSFGAPGWGEAPAILPGTAQHDGRALVLELQPNVFLVTGFNSRVEFVRDRADGKYGQLLRVEQGRYVDGQWQFVRLLNGDETDYGLNFRRRDPYVLRVTVGTY
;
A
#
# COMPACT_ATOMS: atom_id res chain seq x y z
N MET A 1 -4.70 -17.09 5.18
CA MET A 1 -6.16 -17.40 5.19
C MET A 1 -6.87 -16.86 3.95
N VAL A 2 -6.76 -15.55 3.63
CA VAL A 2 -7.52 -14.90 2.53
C VAL A 2 -7.48 -15.67 1.20
N GLY A 3 -6.31 -16.18 0.78
CA GLY A 3 -6.18 -16.91 -0.48
C GLY A 3 -6.98 -18.22 -0.58
N GLN A 4 -7.41 -18.82 0.53
CA GLN A 4 -8.29 -20.00 0.50
C GLN A 4 -9.75 -19.62 0.23
N TYR A 5 -10.14 -18.39 0.60
CA TYR A 5 -11.49 -17.87 0.44
C TYR A 5 -11.66 -17.03 -0.82
N ALA A 6 -10.60 -16.38 -1.32
CA ALA A 6 -10.60 -15.64 -2.57
C ALA A 6 -10.57 -16.63 -3.76
N ARG A 7 -11.75 -16.93 -4.32
CA ARG A 7 -11.92 -17.87 -5.44
C ARG A 7 -12.77 -17.22 -6.53
N ALA A 8 -12.70 -17.77 -7.75
CA ALA A 8 -13.48 -17.26 -8.88
C ALA A 8 -15.00 -17.27 -8.63
N ASP A 9 -15.48 -18.19 -7.78
CA ASP A 9 -16.88 -18.35 -7.39
C ASP A 9 -17.19 -17.79 -5.99
N ASN A 10 -16.21 -17.18 -5.31
CA ASN A 10 -16.37 -16.69 -3.94
C ASN A 10 -15.56 -15.41 -3.73
N PRO A 11 -16.20 -14.22 -3.81
CA PRO A 11 -15.52 -12.98 -3.48
C PRO A 11 -15.14 -12.99 -1.99
N ALA A 12 -13.87 -12.75 -1.70
CA ALA A 12 -13.39 -12.76 -0.32
C ALA A 12 -13.91 -11.54 0.44
N TRP A 13 -14.50 -11.78 1.60
CA TRP A 13 -14.83 -10.76 2.59
C TRP A 13 -14.34 -11.25 3.95
N VAL A 14 -13.46 -10.47 4.59
CA VAL A 14 -13.12 -10.69 6.00
C VAL A 14 -14.21 -10.04 6.85
N SER A 15 -15.20 -10.83 7.25
CA SER A 15 -16.33 -10.38 8.07
C SER A 15 -15.94 -10.06 9.50
N GLU A 16 -14.89 -10.72 10.01
CA GLU A 16 -14.35 -10.49 11.35
C GLU A 16 -12.83 -10.66 11.36
N THR A 17 -12.16 -9.82 12.13
CA THR A 17 -10.77 -9.95 12.57
C THR A 17 -10.65 -9.37 13.97
N GLY A 18 -9.60 -9.75 14.70
CA GLY A 18 -9.30 -9.20 16.02
C GLY A 18 -9.09 -7.68 16.01
N PHE A 19 -9.41 -7.06 17.14
CA PHE A 19 -9.28 -5.62 17.38
C PHE A 19 -7.98 -5.28 18.12
N GLU A 20 -6.87 -5.44 17.41
CA GLU A 20 -5.55 -5.08 17.89
C GLU A 20 -4.83 -4.19 16.85
N ALA A 21 -3.86 -3.40 17.28
CA ALA A 21 -3.06 -2.59 16.35
C ALA A 21 -2.34 -3.45 15.30
N ALA A 22 -1.94 -4.68 15.66
CA ALA A 22 -1.26 -5.62 14.79
C ALA A 22 -2.14 -6.16 13.65
N THR A 23 -3.47 -6.12 13.76
CA THR A 23 -4.37 -6.60 12.69
C THR A 23 -4.69 -5.54 11.64
N ALA A 24 -4.38 -4.27 11.89
CA ALA A 24 -4.63 -3.17 10.95
C ALA A 24 -3.99 -3.35 9.55
N PRO A 25 -2.76 -3.91 9.42
CA PRO A 25 -2.16 -4.18 8.11
C PRO A 25 -2.94 -5.19 7.25
N TYR A 26 -3.77 -6.05 7.85
CA TYR A 26 -4.54 -7.05 7.10
C TYR A 26 -5.53 -6.42 6.12
N HIS A 27 -6.02 -5.21 6.38
CA HIS A 27 -6.89 -4.48 5.45
C HIS A 27 -6.22 -4.31 4.07
N PHE A 28 -4.94 -3.94 4.04
CA PHE A 28 -4.18 -3.80 2.80
C PHE A 28 -3.98 -5.15 2.10
N HIS A 29 -3.68 -6.19 2.87
CA HIS A 29 -3.51 -7.54 2.33
C HIS A 29 -4.80 -8.05 1.69
N VAL A 30 -5.95 -7.85 2.35
CA VAL A 30 -7.26 -8.28 1.85
C VAL A 30 -7.60 -7.57 0.54
N LEU A 31 -7.44 -6.24 0.49
CA LEU A 31 -7.65 -5.47 -0.73
C LEU A 31 -6.72 -5.91 -1.86
N GLY A 32 -5.43 -6.10 -1.58
CA GLY A 32 -4.45 -6.58 -2.56
C GLY A 32 -4.70 -8.01 -3.06
N ARG A 33 -5.59 -8.76 -2.40
CA ARG A 33 -6.05 -10.09 -2.84
C ARG A 33 -7.43 -10.07 -3.49
N GLY A 34 -7.95 -8.88 -3.81
CA GLY A 34 -9.27 -8.70 -4.43
C GLY A 34 -10.43 -8.89 -3.45
N GLY A 35 -10.17 -8.80 -2.14
CA GLY A 35 -11.22 -8.83 -1.13
C GLY A 35 -12.14 -7.62 -1.24
N ILE A 36 -13.44 -7.84 -1.11
CA ILE A 36 -14.49 -6.82 -1.25
C ILE A 36 -14.87 -6.15 0.06
N GLY A 37 -14.34 -6.63 1.19
CA GLY A 37 -14.66 -6.10 2.51
C GLY A 37 -13.69 -6.57 3.59
N PHE A 38 -13.56 -5.74 4.62
CA PHE A 38 -12.76 -5.98 5.82
C PHE A 38 -13.47 -5.35 7.02
N SER A 39 -13.76 -6.15 8.04
CA SER A 39 -14.53 -5.74 9.21
C SER A 39 -13.85 -6.22 10.49
N VAL A 40 -13.69 -5.31 11.44
CA VAL A 40 -13.00 -5.52 12.72
C VAL A 40 -14.06 -5.76 13.79
N PHE A 41 -13.93 -6.86 14.53
CA PHE A 41 -14.89 -7.25 15.56
C PHE A 41 -14.60 -6.53 16.89
N GLY A 42 -15.65 -6.20 17.66
CA GLY A 42 -15.49 -5.72 19.04
C GLY A 42 -14.94 -4.30 19.16
N ILE A 43 -15.39 -3.38 18.31
CA ILE A 43 -14.92 -1.98 18.32
C ILE A 43 -15.65 -1.08 19.34
N ASP A 44 -16.70 -1.56 19.98
CA ASP A 44 -17.52 -0.81 20.94
C ASP A 44 -17.35 -1.31 22.39
N GLY A 45 -17.68 -0.44 23.35
CA GLY A 45 -17.72 -0.79 24.78
C GLY A 45 -16.38 -1.12 25.45
N ASN A 46 -15.26 -0.90 24.76
CA ASN A 46 -13.92 -1.20 25.27
C ASN A 46 -13.46 -0.23 26.36
N GLU A 47 -12.69 -0.73 27.34
CA GLU A 47 -12.02 0.11 28.33
C GLU A 47 -10.97 1.02 27.67
N ASP A 48 -10.80 2.23 28.21
CA ASP A 48 -9.80 3.19 27.75
C ASP A 48 -8.40 2.82 28.26
N THR A 49 -7.79 1.84 27.58
CA THR A 49 -6.43 1.37 27.84
C THR A 49 -5.48 1.81 26.72
N PRO A 50 -4.16 1.86 26.96
CA PRO A 50 -3.19 2.14 25.90
C PRO A 50 -3.31 1.20 24.68
N ASP A 51 -3.67 -0.06 24.89
CA ASP A 51 -3.83 -1.05 23.82
C ASP A 51 -5.08 -0.77 22.99
N THR A 52 -6.21 -0.45 23.64
CA THR A 52 -7.44 0.00 22.96
C THR A 52 -7.16 1.24 22.13
N GLN A 53 -6.48 2.25 22.69
CA GLN A 53 -6.14 3.47 21.98
C GLN A 53 -5.22 3.22 20.79
N ALA A 54 -4.24 2.32 20.93
CA ALA A 54 -3.35 1.93 19.84
C ALA A 54 -4.12 1.20 18.72
N ALA A 55 -5.05 0.31 19.06
CA ALA A 55 -5.90 -0.39 18.10
C ALA A 55 -6.81 0.58 17.32
N ILE A 56 -7.49 1.49 18.02
CA ILE A 56 -8.31 2.55 17.40
C ILE A 56 -7.46 3.36 16.43
N ALA A 57 -6.31 3.87 16.88
CA ALA A 57 -5.46 4.72 16.05
C ALA A 57 -4.94 3.99 14.80
N ALA A 58 -4.54 2.72 14.93
CA ALA A 58 -4.01 1.94 13.81
C ALA A 58 -5.07 1.66 12.74
N HIS A 59 -6.27 1.20 13.15
CA HIS A 59 -7.38 0.95 12.23
C HIS A 59 -7.93 2.24 11.62
N ALA A 60 -8.10 3.30 12.43
CA ALA A 60 -8.54 4.61 11.94
C ALA A 60 -7.58 5.21 10.92
N ALA A 61 -6.26 5.07 11.11
CA ALA A 61 -5.28 5.53 10.13
C ALA A 61 -5.41 4.79 8.80
N GLY A 62 -5.54 3.45 8.84
CA GLY A 62 -5.73 2.63 7.64
C GLY A 62 -7.02 2.94 6.89
N PHE A 63 -8.16 3.01 7.60
CA PHE A 63 -9.45 3.34 7.00
C PHE A 63 -9.49 4.78 6.51
N GLY A 64 -8.99 5.74 7.29
CA GLY A 64 -8.96 7.16 6.93
C GLY A 64 -8.15 7.44 5.67
N LEU A 65 -7.03 6.73 5.47
CA LEU A 65 -6.22 6.86 4.25
C LEU A 65 -6.95 6.36 3.00
N LEU A 66 -7.67 5.24 3.12
CA LEU A 66 -8.26 4.55 1.96
C LEU A 66 -9.71 4.96 1.68
N ALA A 67 -10.44 5.51 2.66
CA ALA A 67 -11.84 5.90 2.50
C ALA A 67 -12.09 6.90 1.35
N PRO A 68 -11.27 7.94 1.14
CA PRO A 68 -11.44 8.84 0.00
C PRO A 68 -11.18 8.17 -1.36
N LEU A 69 -10.47 7.04 -1.37
CA LEU A 69 -10.07 6.30 -2.58
C LEU A 69 -11.00 5.12 -2.90
N GLN A 70 -12.03 4.89 -2.09
CA GLN A 70 -12.79 3.63 -2.09
C GLN A 70 -13.35 3.25 -3.48
N ARG A 71 -13.73 4.23 -4.31
CA ARG A 71 -14.31 3.98 -5.64
C ARG A 71 -13.25 3.51 -6.63
N GLU A 72 -12.09 4.15 -6.61
CA GLU A 72 -10.93 3.84 -7.43
C GLU A 72 -10.34 2.48 -7.03
N LEU A 73 -10.26 2.21 -5.73
CA LEU A 73 -9.82 0.92 -5.21
C LEU A 73 -10.79 -0.20 -5.62
N ALA A 74 -12.11 0.01 -5.49
CA ALA A 74 -13.10 -0.98 -5.91
C ALA A 74 -13.04 -1.25 -7.43
N ALA A 75 -12.94 -0.20 -8.25
CA ALA A 75 -12.80 -0.33 -9.70
C ALA A 75 -11.52 -1.08 -10.08
N GLY A 76 -10.39 -0.74 -9.44
CA GLY A 76 -9.10 -1.38 -9.66
C GLY A 76 -9.06 -2.84 -9.20
N ALA A 77 -9.67 -3.14 -8.05
CA ALA A 77 -9.82 -4.51 -7.56
C ALA A 77 -10.62 -5.36 -8.56
N PHE A 78 -11.73 -4.83 -9.07
CA PHE A 78 -12.55 -5.50 -10.09
C PHE A 78 -11.79 -5.70 -11.42
N ALA A 79 -10.99 -4.71 -11.83
CA ALA A 79 -10.17 -4.80 -13.04
C ALA A 79 -8.89 -5.63 -12.89
N GLY A 80 -8.54 -6.07 -11.67
CA GLY A 80 -7.30 -6.78 -11.40
C GLY A 80 -6.04 -5.91 -11.45
N THR A 81 -6.18 -4.59 -11.32
CA THR A 81 -5.08 -3.61 -11.39
C THR A 81 -4.63 -3.08 -10.02
N LEU A 82 -5.20 -3.63 -8.94
CA LEU A 82 -4.86 -3.30 -7.55
C LEU A 82 -3.98 -4.40 -6.95
N GLN A 83 -2.82 -4.04 -6.41
CA GLN A 83 -1.97 -4.95 -5.63
C GLN A 83 -1.49 -4.27 -4.35
N ALA A 84 -1.12 -5.06 -3.35
CA ALA A 84 -0.57 -4.57 -2.10
C ALA A 84 0.60 -5.43 -1.64
N ALA A 85 1.55 -4.79 -0.96
CA ALA A 85 2.64 -5.44 -0.23
C ALA A 85 2.44 -5.17 1.26
N VAL A 86 2.60 -6.18 2.10
CA VAL A 86 2.41 -6.09 3.55
C VAL A 86 3.50 -6.91 4.22
N GLU A 87 4.25 -6.30 5.14
CA GLU A 87 5.38 -6.93 5.83
C GLU A 87 4.95 -7.98 6.86
N HIS A 88 3.73 -7.86 7.38
CA HIS A 88 3.27 -8.58 8.57
C HIS A 88 3.64 -10.07 8.61
N ALA A 89 4.09 -10.56 9.78
CA ALA A 89 4.58 -11.92 9.96
C ALA A 89 3.54 -13.03 9.64
N ALA A 90 2.25 -12.73 9.78
CA ALA A 90 1.15 -13.64 9.43
C ALA A 90 0.61 -13.48 7.99
N VAL A 91 1.22 -12.59 7.18
CA VAL A 91 0.82 -12.33 5.80
C VAL A 91 1.88 -12.87 4.85
N GLU A 92 1.49 -13.76 3.94
CA GLU A 92 2.41 -14.27 2.93
C GLU A 92 2.77 -13.21 1.87
N PRO A 93 4.07 -12.97 1.58
CA PRO A 93 5.23 -13.67 2.16
C PRO A 93 5.59 -13.19 3.57
N ALA A 94 5.59 -14.11 4.54
CA ALA A 94 5.66 -13.82 5.98
C ALA A 94 6.89 -13.02 6.39
N GLY A 95 6.70 -11.80 6.92
CA GLY A 95 7.80 -11.01 7.47
C GLY A 95 8.77 -10.47 6.42
N VAL A 96 8.47 -10.61 5.12
CA VAL A 96 9.47 -10.35 4.08
C VAL A 96 9.62 -8.84 3.84
N PRO A 97 10.83 -8.28 4.09
CA PRO A 97 11.06 -6.84 4.08
C PRO A 97 11.23 -6.26 2.66
N LYS A 98 11.24 -7.10 1.62
CA LYS A 98 11.27 -6.66 0.21
C LYS A 98 10.31 -7.49 -0.64
N GLN A 99 9.34 -6.82 -1.27
CA GLN A 99 8.31 -7.44 -2.10
C GLN A 99 8.24 -6.76 -3.46
N SER A 100 7.79 -7.46 -4.49
CA SER A 100 7.64 -6.89 -5.84
C SER A 100 6.21 -7.08 -6.34
N LEU A 101 5.59 -5.98 -6.78
CA LEU A 101 4.26 -5.93 -7.37
C LEU A 101 4.41 -5.70 -8.88
N ARG A 102 3.76 -6.51 -9.72
CA ARG A 102 4.00 -6.51 -11.18
C ARG A 102 2.82 -5.91 -11.94
N PHE A 103 3.09 -4.94 -12.80
CA PHE A 103 2.12 -4.22 -13.63
C PHE A 103 2.62 -4.19 -15.09
N GLY A 104 2.44 -5.31 -15.79
CA GLY A 104 2.93 -5.52 -17.15
C GLY A 104 4.43 -5.19 -17.28
N PRO A 105 4.81 -4.12 -18.00
CA PRO A 105 6.20 -3.70 -18.18
C PRO A 105 6.88 -3.12 -16.92
N TRP A 106 6.17 -2.94 -15.82
CA TRP A 106 6.67 -2.28 -14.61
C TRP A 106 6.62 -3.21 -13.40
N GLN A 107 7.61 -3.06 -12.53
CA GLN A 107 7.54 -3.57 -11.16
C GLN A 107 7.55 -2.39 -10.19
N ALA A 108 6.67 -2.41 -9.20
CA ALA A 108 6.81 -1.60 -7.99
C ALA A 108 7.49 -2.46 -6.92
N GLN A 109 8.78 -2.19 -6.66
CA GLN A 109 9.53 -2.81 -5.58
C GLN A 109 9.20 -2.08 -4.28
N VAL A 110 8.66 -2.81 -3.31
CA VAL A 110 8.32 -2.30 -1.98
C VAL A 110 9.35 -2.80 -0.98
N SER A 111 9.96 -1.89 -0.24
CA SER A 111 10.86 -2.21 0.86
C SER A 111 10.36 -1.67 2.19
N PHE A 112 10.58 -2.44 3.25
CA PHE A 112 10.21 -2.14 4.63
C PHE A 112 11.47 -2.00 5.48
N GLY A 113 11.53 -0.96 6.32
CA GLY A 113 12.74 -0.65 7.09
C GLY A 113 13.90 -0.02 6.29
N ALA A 114 13.64 0.41 5.05
CA ALA A 114 14.61 1.21 4.30
C ALA A 114 14.79 2.60 4.97
N PRO A 115 15.99 3.21 4.90
CA PRO A 115 16.20 4.56 5.42
C PRO A 115 15.29 5.56 4.70
N GLY A 116 15.00 6.72 5.31
CA GLY A 116 14.19 7.75 4.64
C GLY A 116 14.92 8.50 3.52
N TRP A 117 16.23 8.32 3.42
CA TRP A 117 17.13 8.96 2.45
C TRP A 117 18.32 8.05 2.18
N GLY A 118 18.89 8.12 0.98
CA GLY A 118 20.00 7.27 0.56
C GLY A 118 19.59 5.88 0.09
N GLU A 119 20.58 5.16 -0.46
CA GLU A 119 20.43 3.79 -0.94
C GLU A 119 19.97 2.85 0.18
N ALA A 120 19.08 1.92 -0.17
CA ALA A 120 18.66 0.88 0.74
C ALA A 120 19.78 -0.18 0.88
N PRO A 121 20.08 -0.66 2.09
CA PRO A 121 21.03 -1.77 2.25
C PRO A 121 20.48 -3.04 1.60
N ALA A 122 21.39 -3.94 1.18
CA ALA A 122 21.01 -5.21 0.55
C ALA A 122 20.15 -6.10 1.46
N ILE A 123 20.40 -6.04 2.78
CA ILE A 123 19.59 -6.70 3.81
C ILE A 123 18.83 -5.61 4.55
N LEU A 124 17.50 -5.68 4.47
CA LEU A 124 16.61 -4.75 5.14
C LEU A 124 16.21 -5.29 6.52
N PRO A 125 16.17 -4.44 7.56
CA PRO A 125 15.81 -4.85 8.91
C PRO A 125 14.31 -5.11 9.08
N GLY A 126 13.46 -4.69 8.13
CA GLY A 126 12.02 -4.61 8.33
C GLY A 126 11.63 -3.42 9.22
N THR A 127 10.34 -3.27 9.48
CA THR A 127 9.83 -2.26 10.41
C THR A 127 9.80 -2.81 11.82
N ALA A 128 10.02 -1.96 12.82
CA ALA A 128 10.06 -2.38 14.22
C ALA A 128 8.76 -3.03 14.73
N GLN A 129 7.64 -2.78 14.07
CA GLN A 129 6.33 -3.36 14.40
C GLN A 129 5.83 -4.37 13.34
N HIS A 130 6.61 -4.64 12.29
CA HIS A 130 6.17 -5.40 11.10
C HIS A 130 4.83 -4.92 10.54
N ASP A 131 4.59 -3.60 10.60
CA ASP A 131 3.34 -2.94 10.21
C ASP A 131 3.44 -2.24 8.84
N GLY A 132 4.59 -2.37 8.18
CA GLY A 132 4.85 -1.86 6.84
C GLY A 132 3.84 -2.37 5.82
N ARG A 133 3.27 -1.44 5.03
CA ARG A 133 2.31 -1.78 3.97
C ARG A 133 2.26 -0.74 2.89
N ALA A 134 2.13 -1.17 1.64
CA ALA A 134 1.93 -0.32 0.49
C ALA A 134 0.79 -0.87 -0.38
N LEU A 135 0.06 0.02 -1.01
CA LEU A 135 -0.97 -0.25 -1.99
C LEU A 135 -0.63 0.47 -3.29
N VAL A 136 -0.67 -0.26 -4.40
CA VAL A 136 -0.40 0.25 -5.74
C VAL A 136 -1.55 -0.12 -6.66
N LEU A 137 -2.14 0.88 -7.29
CA LEU A 137 -3.24 0.76 -8.25
C LEU A 137 -2.78 1.31 -9.60
N GLU A 138 -2.83 0.51 -10.66
CA GLU A 138 -2.69 1.02 -12.03
C GLU A 138 -4.01 1.66 -12.46
N LEU A 139 -4.00 3.00 -12.59
CA LEU A 139 -5.17 3.79 -13.03
C LEU A 139 -5.33 3.73 -14.55
N GLN A 140 -4.20 3.81 -15.25
CA GLN A 140 -4.05 3.80 -16.70
C GLN A 140 -2.65 3.26 -17.02
N PRO A 141 -2.36 2.86 -18.27
CA PRO A 141 -1.01 2.46 -18.65
C PRO A 141 0.03 3.50 -18.22
N ASN A 142 1.00 3.08 -17.41
CA ASN A 142 2.08 3.91 -16.85
C ASN A 142 1.65 4.99 -15.84
N VAL A 143 0.40 4.99 -15.36
CA VAL A 143 -0.10 5.92 -14.34
C VAL A 143 -0.62 5.14 -13.15
N PHE A 144 0.04 5.32 -12.01
CA PHE A 144 -0.23 4.58 -10.79
C PHE A 144 -0.72 5.50 -9.68
N LEU A 145 -1.59 4.99 -8.83
CA LEU A 145 -1.87 5.54 -7.52
C LEU A 145 -1.12 4.72 -6.48
N VAL A 146 -0.38 5.38 -5.60
CA VAL A 146 0.49 4.75 -4.60
C VAL A 146 0.23 5.37 -3.24
N THR A 147 0.05 4.53 -2.23
CA THR A 147 -0.06 4.99 -0.84
C THR A 147 0.35 3.87 0.12
N GLY A 148 0.60 4.19 1.39
CA GLY A 148 1.05 3.22 2.35
C GLY A 148 1.55 3.81 3.65
N PHE A 149 2.18 2.95 4.45
CA PHE A 149 2.76 3.25 5.75
C PHE A 149 4.08 2.48 5.89
N ASN A 150 5.10 3.15 6.44
CA ASN A 150 6.40 2.55 6.75
C ASN A 150 7.00 1.73 5.59
N SER A 151 6.93 2.28 4.39
CA SER A 151 7.33 1.58 3.17
C SER A 151 8.01 2.53 2.20
N ARG A 152 8.99 2.03 1.46
CA ARG A 152 9.55 2.71 0.28
C ARG A 152 9.10 1.98 -0.97
N VAL A 153 8.64 2.72 -1.98
CA VAL A 153 8.19 2.17 -3.27
C VAL A 153 9.06 2.69 -4.41
N GLU A 154 9.64 1.79 -5.19
CA GLU A 154 10.50 2.10 -6.34
C GLU A 154 9.94 1.45 -7.61
N PHE A 155 9.70 2.26 -8.64
CA PHE A 155 9.27 1.74 -9.94
C PHE A 155 10.48 1.37 -10.78
N VAL A 156 10.52 0.13 -11.25
CA VAL A 156 11.56 -0.35 -12.16
C VAL A 156 10.95 -0.90 -13.44
N ARG A 157 11.68 -0.69 -14.54
CA ARG A 157 11.37 -1.27 -15.84
C ARG A 157 11.64 -2.77 -15.79
N ASP A 158 10.64 -3.57 -16.09
CA ASP A 158 10.71 -5.03 -16.17
C ASP A 158 10.50 -5.53 -17.60
N ARG A 159 11.36 -5.07 -18.52
CA ARG A 159 11.42 -5.61 -19.88
C ARG A 159 12.83 -5.45 -20.42
N ALA A 160 13.31 -6.48 -21.11
CA ALA A 160 14.55 -6.46 -21.86
C ALA A 160 14.33 -5.89 -23.28
N ASP A 161 14.00 -4.60 -23.39
CA ASP A 161 13.81 -3.90 -24.68
C ASP A 161 14.86 -2.80 -24.95
N GLY A 162 15.96 -2.79 -24.18
CA GLY A 162 17.05 -1.83 -24.33
C GLY A 162 16.73 -0.42 -23.85
N LYS A 163 15.56 -0.20 -23.23
CA LYS A 163 15.16 1.09 -22.66
C LYS A 163 15.28 1.09 -21.15
N TYR A 164 15.51 2.27 -20.60
CA TYR A 164 15.53 2.48 -19.15
C TYR A 164 14.20 3.05 -18.67
N GLY A 165 13.84 2.74 -17.42
CA GLY A 165 12.66 3.31 -16.78
C GLY A 165 12.99 4.58 -16.01
N GLN A 166 12.04 5.49 -15.93
CA GLN A 166 12.14 6.71 -15.12
C GLN A 166 10.77 7.10 -14.55
N LEU A 167 10.79 7.84 -13.45
CA LEU A 167 9.63 8.60 -12.98
C LEU A 167 9.53 9.87 -13.84
N LEU A 168 8.40 10.05 -14.54
CA LEU A 168 8.15 11.26 -15.31
C LEU A 168 7.51 12.36 -14.47
N ARG A 169 6.63 11.96 -13.53
CA ARG A 169 5.88 12.90 -12.69
C ARG A 169 5.39 12.22 -11.43
N VAL A 170 5.55 12.87 -10.29
CA VAL A 170 5.01 12.41 -9.00
C VAL A 170 4.20 13.53 -8.36
N GLU A 171 2.89 13.36 -8.31
CA GLU A 171 1.98 14.30 -7.67
C GLU A 171 1.53 13.76 -6.32
N GLN A 172 1.73 14.53 -5.25
CA GLN A 172 0.96 14.34 -4.04
C GLN A 172 -0.41 14.98 -4.21
N GLY A 173 -1.46 14.28 -3.79
CA GLY A 173 -2.82 14.76 -3.88
C GLY A 173 -3.78 14.02 -2.96
N ARG A 174 -5.07 14.25 -3.19
CA ARG A 174 -6.17 13.63 -2.46
C ARG A 174 -7.38 13.51 -3.37
N TYR A 175 -8.28 12.57 -3.06
CA TYR A 175 -9.60 12.53 -3.70
C TYR A 175 -10.60 13.32 -2.86
N VAL A 176 -11.39 14.16 -3.52
CA VAL A 176 -12.54 14.87 -2.95
C VAL A 176 -13.68 14.67 -3.92
N ASP A 177 -14.80 14.11 -3.44
CA ASP A 177 -15.97 13.78 -4.25
C ASP A 177 -15.64 12.95 -5.51
N GLY A 178 -14.72 11.99 -5.37
CA GLY A 178 -14.27 11.12 -6.47
C GLY A 178 -13.39 11.82 -7.51
N GLN A 179 -12.91 13.03 -7.23
CA GLN A 179 -12.03 13.79 -8.13
C GLN A 179 -10.66 14.00 -7.49
N TRP A 180 -9.61 13.83 -8.30
CA TRP A 180 -8.24 14.09 -7.88
C TRP A 180 -7.98 15.59 -7.72
N GLN A 181 -7.55 15.97 -6.52
CA GLN A 181 -7.05 17.30 -6.22
C GLN A 181 -5.54 17.24 -6.02
N PHE A 182 -4.81 17.89 -6.92
CA PHE A 182 -3.39 18.11 -6.81
C PHE A 182 -3.05 18.95 -5.57
N VAL A 183 -1.97 18.59 -4.88
CA VAL A 183 -1.42 19.35 -3.75
C VAL A 183 -0.03 19.88 -4.10
N ARG A 184 0.91 19.01 -4.44
CA ARG A 184 2.29 19.40 -4.82
C ARG A 184 2.96 18.35 -5.68
N LEU A 185 4.08 18.74 -6.31
CA LEU A 185 5.00 17.80 -6.94
C LEU A 185 6.03 17.31 -5.92
N LEU A 186 6.40 16.04 -6.05
CA LEU A 186 7.61 15.48 -5.45
C LEU A 186 8.67 15.36 -6.56
N ASN A 187 9.91 15.70 -6.24
CA ASN A 187 11.08 15.55 -7.10
C ASN A 187 12.37 15.63 -6.26
N GLY A 188 13.54 15.38 -6.85
CA GLY A 188 14.82 15.42 -6.13
C GLY A 188 14.84 14.41 -4.98
N ASP A 189 15.26 14.83 -3.79
CA ASP A 189 15.37 13.97 -2.60
C ASP A 189 14.11 13.14 -2.30
N GLU A 190 12.92 13.65 -2.63
CA GLU A 190 11.65 12.93 -2.40
C GLU A 190 11.38 11.79 -3.40
N THR A 191 12.18 11.69 -4.47
CA THR A 191 12.05 10.66 -5.52
C THR A 191 13.36 9.94 -5.84
N ASP A 192 14.52 10.52 -5.53
CA ASP A 192 15.86 9.98 -5.85
C ASP A 192 16.11 8.63 -5.19
N TYR A 193 15.52 8.40 -4.01
CA TYR A 193 15.63 7.16 -3.24
C TYR A 193 14.27 6.46 -3.07
N GLY A 194 13.45 6.52 -4.11
CA GLY A 194 12.09 5.97 -4.11
C GLY A 194 11.08 6.82 -3.34
N LEU A 195 9.84 6.34 -3.32
CA LEU A 195 8.70 7.02 -2.73
C LEU A 195 8.53 6.55 -1.27
N ASN A 196 8.91 7.39 -0.32
CA ASN A 196 9.06 7.02 1.09
C ASN A 196 7.81 7.41 1.93
N PHE A 197 7.04 6.41 2.35
CA PHE A 197 5.84 6.57 3.19
C PHE A 197 6.18 6.34 4.66
N ARG A 198 5.75 7.28 5.51
CA ARG A 198 6.03 7.27 6.96
C ARG A 198 4.89 6.60 7.73
N ARG A 199 5.10 6.37 9.03
CA ARG A 199 4.07 5.84 9.94
C ARG A 199 2.91 6.81 10.16
N ARG A 200 3.20 8.10 10.19
CA ARG A 200 2.25 9.19 10.44
C ARG A 200 2.11 10.05 9.18
N ASP A 201 0.99 10.75 9.10
CA ASP A 201 0.64 11.65 8.00
C ASP A 201 0.76 10.97 6.63
N PRO A 202 0.13 9.80 6.43
CA PRO A 202 0.16 9.12 5.16
C PRO A 202 -0.47 9.99 4.07
N TYR A 203 0.04 9.86 2.86
CA TYR A 203 -0.41 10.64 1.72
C TYR A 203 -0.57 9.74 0.49
N VAL A 204 -1.25 10.27 -0.52
CA VAL A 204 -1.51 9.56 -1.77
C VAL A 204 -0.70 10.21 -2.87
N LEU A 205 -0.03 9.38 -3.67
CA LEU A 205 0.71 9.81 -4.83
C LEU A 205 0.03 9.33 -6.11
N ARG A 206 -0.01 10.19 -7.12
CA ARG A 206 -0.21 9.80 -8.52
C ARG A 206 1.15 9.85 -9.22
N VAL A 207 1.58 8.69 -9.71
CA VAL A 207 2.92 8.45 -10.25
C VAL A 207 2.80 8.13 -11.73
N THR A 208 3.42 8.94 -12.58
CA THR A 208 3.56 8.66 -14.00
C THR A 208 4.98 8.17 -14.25
N VAL A 209 5.10 7.01 -14.88
CA VAL A 209 6.38 6.41 -15.28
C VAL A 209 6.54 6.45 -16.80
N GLY A 210 7.77 6.29 -17.27
CA GLY A 210 8.04 6.28 -18.71
C GLY A 210 9.42 5.76 -19.02
N THR A 211 9.71 5.63 -20.32
CA THR A 211 10.97 5.08 -20.80
C THR A 211 11.75 6.12 -21.60
N TYR A 212 13.08 5.99 -21.62
CA TYR A 212 13.96 6.70 -22.55
C TYR A 212 14.94 5.74 -23.22
#